data_AF-A0A0D7ATN8-F1
#
_entry.id   AF-A0A0D7ATN8-F1
#
_cell.length_a   1.000
_cell.length_b   1.000
_cell.length_c   1.000
_cell.angle_alpha   90.00
_cell.angle_beta   90.00
_cell.angle_gamma   90.00
#
_symmetry.space_group_name_H-M   'P 1'
#
loop_
_entity.id
_entity.type
_entity.pdbx_description
1 polymer ?
#
loop_
_entity_poly.entity_id
_entity_poly.type
_entity_poly.pdbx_seq_one_letter_code
_entity_poly.pdbx_strand_id
1 'polypeptide(L)'
;MATPSAFTPVFMPGFTPSYSGQATNVPSQQTNSEDTAGSSTLPTSLYASLLSKLVTVLELDPCIALSGQQGRQALLTATNDFKFSLARAKELAAGLPGGELMLEEQDEIIEMLEAVKNGKKAQLEEFAGQVEAHKDARLILGKPPLPGIDVDMDSAASTPAS
;
A
#
# COMPACT_ATOMS: atom_id res chain seq x y z
N MET A 1 -4.11 52.58 -0.52
CA MET A 1 -3.38 52.19 0.71
C MET A 1 -4.21 51.13 1.41
N ALA A 2 -3.79 49.87 1.33
CA ALA A 2 -4.42 48.74 2.01
C ALA A 2 -3.28 47.88 2.57
N THR A 3 -3.33 47.63 3.87
CA THR A 3 -2.37 46.82 4.63
C THR A 3 -2.63 45.32 4.39
N PRO A 4 -1.60 44.46 4.27
CA PRO A 4 -1.82 43.02 4.36
C PRO A 4 -1.92 42.56 5.82
N SER A 5 -2.99 41.81 6.09
CA SER A 5 -3.30 41.17 7.37
C SER A 5 -2.28 40.08 7.70
N ALA A 6 -1.75 40.11 8.93
CA ALA A 6 -0.84 39.10 9.44
C ALA A 6 -1.58 37.79 9.78
N PHE A 7 -1.07 36.67 9.30
CA PHE A 7 -1.55 35.34 9.64
C PHE A 7 -0.93 34.92 10.98
N THR A 8 -1.73 34.88 12.04
CA THR A 8 -1.33 34.40 13.37
C THR A 8 -1.54 32.89 13.46
N PRO A 9 -0.51 32.07 13.73
CA PRO A 9 -0.71 30.67 14.06
C PRO A 9 -1.33 30.55 15.46
N VAL A 10 -2.47 29.86 15.54
CA VAL A 10 -3.13 29.50 16.80
C VAL A 10 -2.34 28.38 17.47
N PHE A 11 -1.66 28.71 18.57
CA PHE A 11 -0.96 27.77 19.44
C PHE A 11 -1.98 27.08 20.35
N MET A 12 -2.21 25.77 20.16
CA MET A 12 -3.02 24.97 21.09
C MET A 12 -2.14 24.47 22.25
N PRO A 13 -2.46 24.83 23.51
CA PRO A 13 -1.75 24.30 24.67
C PRO A 13 -2.26 22.89 25.00
N GLY A 14 -1.39 21.88 25.01
CA GLY A 14 -1.75 20.56 25.54
C GLY A 14 -0.98 19.32 25.08
N PHE A 15 0.01 19.42 24.19
CA PHE A 15 0.75 18.24 23.73
C PHE A 15 2.20 18.27 24.22
N THR A 16 2.47 17.59 25.34
CA THR A 16 3.83 17.23 25.75
C THR A 16 4.09 15.77 25.37
N PRO A 17 5.06 15.47 24.47
CA PRO A 17 5.52 14.11 24.32
C PRO A 17 6.45 13.77 25.49
N SER A 18 5.96 12.95 26.42
CA SER A 18 6.77 12.35 27.49
C SER A 18 7.63 11.24 26.88
N TYR A 19 8.93 11.47 26.75
CA TYR A 19 9.89 10.50 26.23
C TYR A 19 10.43 9.66 27.40
N SER A 20 9.81 8.50 27.62
CA SER A 20 10.26 7.48 28.56
C SER A 20 11.11 6.45 27.80
N GLY A 21 12.44 6.58 27.90
CA GLY A 21 13.36 5.54 27.46
C GLY A 21 13.32 4.34 28.41
N GLN A 22 12.90 3.19 27.90
CA GLN A 22 13.37 1.89 28.40
C GLN A 22 13.92 1.10 27.23
N ALA A 23 15.24 0.90 27.29
CA ALA A 23 15.93 -0.08 26.49
C ALA A 23 15.56 -1.48 27.00
N THR A 24 14.83 -2.25 26.18
CA THR A 24 14.79 -3.70 26.33
C THR A 24 15.38 -4.33 25.07
N ASN A 25 16.44 -5.08 25.35
CA ASN A 25 17.22 -5.91 24.45
C ASN A 25 16.30 -6.96 23.80
N VAL A 26 16.22 -6.99 22.46
CA VAL A 26 15.55 -8.06 21.71
C VAL A 26 16.57 -8.62 20.70
N PRO A 27 16.82 -9.94 20.71
CA PRO A 27 17.89 -10.57 19.94
C PRO A 27 17.61 -10.56 18.44
N SER A 28 18.69 -10.43 17.68
CA SER A 28 18.76 -10.61 16.24
C SER A 28 18.17 -11.96 15.81
N GLN A 29 16.96 -11.95 15.26
CA GLN A 29 16.60 -12.86 14.19
C GLN A 29 16.26 -12.00 12.98
N GLN A 30 17.29 -11.81 12.15
CA GLN A 30 17.14 -11.27 10.81
C GLN A 30 16.42 -12.33 9.98
N THR A 31 15.09 -12.21 9.91
CA THR A 31 14.30 -12.88 8.91
C THR A 31 14.72 -12.32 7.56
N ASN A 32 15.39 -13.14 6.76
CA ASN A 32 15.52 -12.92 5.33
C ASN A 32 14.11 -12.94 4.72
N SER A 33 13.46 -11.78 4.66
CA SER A 33 12.38 -11.50 3.74
C SER A 33 12.99 -10.78 2.53
N GLU A 34 13.67 -11.56 1.71
CA GLU A 34 13.97 -11.19 0.33
C GLU A 34 12.67 -11.24 -0.48
N ASP A 35 12.26 -10.06 -0.94
CA ASP A 35 11.69 -9.82 -2.26
C ASP A 35 10.35 -10.50 -2.62
N THR A 36 9.25 -10.01 -2.04
CA THR A 36 7.89 -10.30 -2.55
C THR A 36 7.58 -9.43 -3.78
N ALA A 37 8.32 -9.64 -4.86
CA ALA A 37 7.98 -9.11 -6.18
C ALA A 37 6.91 -10.00 -6.83
N GLY A 38 5.63 -9.68 -6.58
CA GLY A 38 4.55 -9.65 -7.58
C GLY A 38 4.33 -10.81 -8.59
N SER A 39 4.85 -12.01 -8.41
CA SER A 39 4.54 -13.15 -9.30
C SER A 39 3.32 -13.93 -8.82
N SER A 40 2.20 -13.26 -8.56
CA SER A 40 0.89 -13.91 -8.43
C SER A 40 0.39 -14.29 -9.83
N THR A 41 1.03 -15.31 -10.43
CA THR A 41 0.56 -15.87 -11.69
C THR A 41 -0.89 -16.32 -11.53
N LEU A 42 -1.79 -15.71 -12.31
CA LEU A 42 -3.22 -16.02 -12.26
C LEU A 42 -3.43 -17.53 -12.45
N PRO A 43 -4.25 -18.20 -11.60
CA PRO A 43 -4.45 -19.65 -11.64
C PRO A 43 -5.34 -20.06 -12.83
N THR A 44 -4.88 -19.78 -14.04
CA THR A 44 -5.59 -19.93 -15.31
C THR A 44 -5.97 -21.39 -15.56
N SER A 45 -5.11 -22.34 -15.16
CA SER A 45 -5.37 -23.78 -15.27
C SER A 45 -6.54 -24.23 -14.39
N LEU A 46 -6.71 -23.63 -13.20
CA LEU A 46 -7.82 -23.94 -12.30
C LEU A 46 -9.13 -23.44 -12.90
N TYR A 47 -9.18 -22.21 -13.40
CA TYR A 47 -10.36 -21.67 -14.08
C TYR A 47 -10.71 -22.44 -15.35
N ALA A 48 -9.72 -22.80 -16.17
CA ALA A 48 -9.93 -23.62 -17.37
C ALA A 48 -10.50 -25.00 -17.02
N SER A 49 -10.07 -25.61 -15.91
CA SER A 49 -10.56 -26.91 -15.45
C SER A 49 -12.01 -26.90 -14.98
N LEU A 50 -12.57 -25.74 -14.59
CA LEU A 50 -13.98 -25.63 -14.18
C LEU A 50 -14.91 -25.97 -15.33
N LEU A 51 -14.59 -25.53 -16.55
CA LEU A 51 -15.41 -25.79 -17.73
C LEU A 51 -15.45 -27.29 -18.04
N SER A 52 -14.28 -27.95 -18.01
CA SER A 52 -14.18 -29.41 -18.21
C SER A 52 -14.96 -30.18 -17.14
N LYS A 53 -14.87 -29.77 -15.87
CA LYS A 53 -15.62 -30.41 -14.77
C LYS A 53 -17.13 -30.22 -14.91
N LEU A 54 -17.58 -29.04 -15.37
CA LEU A 54 -19.00 -28.78 -15.63
C LEU A 54 -19.52 -29.66 -16.78
N VAL A 55 -18.75 -29.80 -17.85
CA VAL A 55 -19.08 -30.70 -18.97
C VAL A 55 -19.23 -32.13 -18.47
N THR A 56 -18.32 -32.62 -17.63
CA THR A 56 -18.43 -33.96 -17.03
C THR A 56 -19.72 -34.14 -16.22
N VAL A 57 -20.14 -33.13 -15.45
CA VAL A 57 -21.42 -33.17 -14.71
C VAL A 57 -22.61 -33.26 -15.68
N LEU A 58 -22.59 -32.46 -16.75
CA LEU A 58 -23.65 -32.46 -17.77
C LEU A 58 -23.70 -33.75 -18.59
N GLU A 59 -22.57 -34.41 -18.83
CA GLU A 59 -22.49 -35.71 -19.51
C GLU A 59 -22.97 -36.87 -18.62
N LEU A 60 -22.84 -36.75 -17.31
CA LEU A 60 -23.30 -37.75 -16.34
C LEU A 60 -24.81 -37.69 -16.10
N ASP A 61 -25.45 -36.53 -16.28
CA ASP A 61 -26.89 -36.32 -16.13
C ASP A 61 -27.76 -37.23 -17.03
N PRO A 62 -27.52 -37.34 -18.35
CA PRO A 62 -28.26 -38.29 -19.20
C PRO A 62 -27.96 -39.76 -18.86
N CYS A 63 -26.82 -40.03 -18.21
CA CYS A 63 -26.39 -41.39 -17.86
C CYS A 63 -27.09 -41.93 -16.61
N ILE A 64 -27.73 -41.08 -15.79
CA ILE A 64 -28.48 -41.49 -14.59
C ILE A 64 -29.58 -42.52 -14.93
N ALA A 65 -30.27 -42.32 -16.05
CA ALA A 65 -31.35 -43.19 -16.49
C ALA A 65 -30.87 -44.60 -16.88
N LEU A 66 -29.62 -44.72 -17.35
CA LEU A 66 -29.04 -45.97 -17.86
C LEU A 66 -28.26 -46.74 -16.81
N SER A 67 -27.62 -46.04 -15.87
CA SER A 67 -26.67 -46.62 -14.90
C SER A 67 -27.20 -46.69 -13.45
N GLY A 68 -28.45 -46.29 -13.22
CA GLY A 68 -29.15 -46.48 -11.96
C GLY A 68 -28.46 -45.80 -10.77
N GLN A 69 -28.16 -46.56 -9.71
CA GLN A 69 -27.52 -46.04 -8.48
C GLN A 69 -26.06 -45.63 -8.69
N GLN A 70 -25.33 -46.31 -9.59
CA GLN A 70 -23.93 -46.00 -9.87
C GLN A 70 -23.78 -44.64 -10.58
N GLY A 71 -24.68 -44.34 -11.52
CA GLY A 71 -24.74 -43.04 -12.19
C GLY A 71 -25.02 -41.90 -11.22
N ARG A 72 -25.95 -42.11 -10.27
CA ARG A 72 -26.25 -41.14 -9.21
C ARG A 72 -25.04 -40.86 -8.34
N GLN A 73 -24.29 -41.89 -7.94
CA GLN A 73 -23.09 -41.72 -7.14
C GLN A 73 -22.00 -40.98 -7.92
N ALA A 74 -21.78 -41.34 -9.18
CA ALA A 74 -20.81 -40.67 -10.05
C ALA A 74 -21.15 -39.19 -10.26
N LEU A 75 -22.43 -38.88 -10.47
CA LEU A 75 -22.91 -37.49 -10.60
C LEU A 75 -22.72 -36.69 -9.32
N LEU A 76 -23.05 -37.27 -8.16
CA LEU A 76 -22.84 -36.61 -6.86
C LEU A 76 -21.36 -36.31 -6.63
N THR A 77 -20.47 -37.26 -6.92
CA THR A 77 -19.02 -37.05 -6.82
C THR A 77 -18.56 -35.96 -7.79
N ALA A 78 -18.91 -36.02 -9.07
CA ALA A 78 -18.53 -35.02 -10.05
C ALA A 78 -19.05 -33.61 -9.71
N THR A 79 -20.27 -33.53 -9.17
CA THR A 79 -20.88 -32.27 -8.74
C THR A 79 -20.16 -31.70 -7.52
N ASN A 80 -19.83 -32.54 -6.54
CA ASN A 80 -19.06 -32.11 -5.37
C ASN A 80 -17.65 -31.64 -5.75
N ASP A 81 -16.98 -32.36 -6.66
CA ASP A 81 -15.67 -31.97 -7.19
C ASP A 81 -15.72 -30.63 -7.93
N PHE A 82 -16.77 -30.39 -8.71
CA PHE A 82 -17.02 -29.10 -9.36
C PHE A 82 -17.24 -27.99 -8.33
N LYS A 83 -18.13 -28.20 -7.34
CA LYS A 83 -18.41 -27.23 -6.29
C LYS A 83 -17.18 -26.88 -5.47
N PHE A 84 -16.35 -27.88 -5.12
CA PHE A 84 -15.10 -27.67 -4.42
C PHE A 84 -14.11 -26.85 -5.26
N SER A 85 -13.94 -27.21 -6.53
CA SER A 85 -13.07 -26.47 -7.46
C SER A 85 -13.54 -25.02 -7.64
N LEU A 86 -14.85 -24.80 -7.71
CA LEU A 86 -15.46 -23.47 -7.81
C LEU A 86 -15.26 -22.64 -6.54
N ALA A 87 -15.43 -23.24 -5.37
CA ALA A 87 -15.19 -22.56 -4.10
C ALA A 87 -13.72 -22.12 -3.98
N ARG A 88 -12.79 -23.00 -4.34
CA ARG A 88 -11.35 -22.68 -4.39
C ARG A 88 -11.04 -21.59 -5.42
N ALA A 89 -11.70 -21.60 -6.58
CA ALA A 89 -11.55 -20.55 -7.58
C ALA A 89 -11.97 -19.17 -7.02
N LYS A 90 -13.11 -19.12 -6.32
CA LYS A 90 -13.62 -17.90 -5.69
C LYS A 90 -12.71 -17.39 -4.58
N GLU A 91 -12.19 -18.29 -3.74
CA GLU A 91 -11.24 -17.94 -2.69
C GLU A 91 -9.95 -17.34 -3.29
N LEU A 92 -9.41 -17.96 -4.34
CA LEU A 92 -8.25 -17.43 -5.04
C LEU A 92 -8.55 -16.09 -5.71
N ALA A 93 -9.75 -15.90 -6.29
CA ALA A 93 -10.16 -14.62 -6.85
C ALA A 93 -10.20 -13.52 -5.78
N ALA A 94 -10.81 -13.80 -4.63
CA ALA A 94 -10.91 -12.85 -3.52
C ALA A 94 -9.55 -12.58 -2.85
N GLY A 95 -8.61 -13.53 -2.93
CA GLY A 95 -7.24 -13.35 -2.44
C GLY A 95 -6.31 -12.60 -3.40
N LEU A 96 -6.76 -12.24 -4.61
CA LEU A 96 -6.01 -11.36 -5.50
C LEU A 96 -6.06 -9.93 -4.96
N PRO A 97 -4.99 -9.13 -5.16
CA PRO A 97 -5.01 -7.72 -4.75
C PRO A 97 -6.14 -6.98 -5.46
N GLY A 98 -7.05 -6.39 -4.68
CA GLY A 98 -8.27 -5.75 -5.20
C GLY A 98 -9.38 -6.73 -5.60
N GLY A 99 -9.23 -8.03 -5.34
CA GLY A 99 -10.21 -9.07 -5.67
C GLY A 99 -11.49 -9.00 -4.85
N GLU A 100 -11.46 -8.35 -3.68
CA GLU A 100 -12.66 -8.04 -2.89
C GLU A 100 -13.45 -6.81 -3.37
N LEU A 101 -12.84 -5.98 -4.20
CA LEU A 101 -13.39 -4.70 -4.65
C LEU A 101 -14.15 -4.87 -5.97
N MET A 102 -15.27 -4.19 -6.10
CA MET A 102 -15.92 -4.01 -7.40
C MET A 102 -15.03 -3.16 -8.32
N LEU A 103 -15.20 -3.31 -9.64
CA LEU A 103 -14.39 -2.55 -10.61
C LEU A 103 -14.55 -1.04 -10.42
N GLU A 104 -15.77 -0.59 -10.11
CA GLU A 104 -16.09 0.80 -9.86
C GLU A 104 -15.34 1.34 -8.63
N GLU A 105 -15.26 0.55 -7.56
CA GLU A 105 -14.51 0.92 -6.35
C GLU A 105 -13.00 0.99 -6.62
N GLN A 106 -12.48 0.11 -7.50
CA GLN A 106 -11.08 0.17 -7.92
C GLN A 106 -10.78 1.42 -8.75
N ASP A 107 -11.68 1.81 -9.66
CA ASP A 107 -11.55 3.03 -10.46
C ASP A 107 -11.55 4.28 -9.58
N GLU A 108 -12.43 4.35 -8.57
CA GLU A 108 -12.46 5.44 -7.59
C GLU A 108 -11.14 5.56 -6.80
N ILE A 109 -10.59 4.42 -6.36
CA ILE A 109 -9.30 4.38 -5.65
C ILE A 109 -8.17 4.83 -6.57
N ILE A 110 -8.17 4.41 -7.84
CA ILE A 110 -7.18 4.85 -8.83
C ILE A 110 -7.24 6.36 -9.01
N GLU A 111 -8.43 6.93 -9.20
CA GLU A 111 -8.62 8.37 -9.35
C GLU A 111 -8.09 9.13 -8.11
N MET A 112 -8.44 8.67 -6.91
CA MET A 112 -7.97 9.26 -5.66
C MET A 112 -6.44 9.18 -5.52
N LEU A 113 -5.84 8.03 -5.84
CA LEU A 113 -4.38 7.85 -5.78
C LEU A 113 -3.65 8.72 -6.81
N GLU A 114 -4.21 8.89 -8.00
CA GLU A 114 -3.69 9.79 -9.02
C GLU A 114 -3.77 11.24 -8.58
N ALA A 115 -4.88 11.67 -7.99
CA ALA A 115 -5.02 13.01 -7.44
C ALA A 115 -3.97 13.30 -6.35
N VAL A 116 -3.76 12.36 -5.42
CA VAL A 116 -2.72 12.48 -4.38
C VAL A 116 -1.33 12.55 -4.98
N LYS A 117 -1.02 11.69 -5.96
CA LYS A 117 0.27 11.69 -6.67
C LYS A 117 0.52 13.03 -7.37
N ASN A 118 -0.48 13.55 -8.07
CA ASN A 118 -0.38 14.81 -8.80
C ASN A 118 -0.23 16.00 -7.84
N GLY A 119 -0.97 16.03 -6.73
CA GLY A 119 -0.83 17.04 -5.68
C GLY A 119 0.57 17.03 -5.05
N LYS A 120 1.10 15.84 -4.72
CA LYS A 120 2.47 15.72 -4.19
C LYS A 120 3.52 16.17 -5.20
N LYS A 121 3.34 15.88 -6.48
CA LYS A 121 4.25 16.37 -7.54
C LYS A 121 4.23 17.89 -7.62
N ALA A 122 3.06 18.51 -7.61
CA ALA A 122 2.93 19.97 -7.64
C ALA A 122 3.59 20.63 -6.41
N GLN A 123 3.41 20.07 -5.21
CA GLN A 123 4.07 20.54 -3.99
C GLN A 123 5.60 20.42 -4.07
N LEU A 124 6.10 19.32 -4.62
CA LEU A 124 7.54 19.14 -4.83
C LEU A 124 8.10 20.11 -5.86
N GLU A 125 7.36 20.39 -6.93
CA GLU A 125 7.73 21.38 -7.94
C GLU A 125 7.75 22.80 -7.38
N GLU A 126 6.74 23.17 -6.58
CA GLU A 126 6.71 24.45 -5.87
C GLU A 126 7.89 24.57 -4.91
N PHE A 127 8.16 23.54 -4.10
CA PHE A 127 9.29 23.53 -3.18
C PHE A 127 10.62 23.63 -3.92
N ALA A 128 10.80 22.88 -5.01
CA ALA A 128 11.99 22.96 -5.85
C ALA A 128 12.15 24.38 -6.42
N GLY A 129 11.08 24.99 -6.94
CA GLY A 129 11.09 26.35 -7.43
C GLY A 129 11.44 27.38 -6.35
N GLN A 130 10.93 27.23 -5.13
CA GLN A 130 11.29 28.08 -4.00
C GLN A 130 12.76 27.96 -3.61
N VAL A 131 13.32 26.75 -3.63
CA VAL A 131 14.75 26.50 -3.37
C VAL A 131 15.61 27.18 -4.43
N GLU A 132 15.26 27.06 -5.71
CA GLU A 132 15.98 27.75 -6.79
C GLU A 132 15.84 29.27 -6.70
N ALA A 133 14.64 29.80 -6.44
CA ALA A 133 14.43 31.22 -6.23
C ALA A 133 15.19 31.77 -5.01
N HIS A 134 15.39 30.97 -3.95
CA HIS A 134 16.24 31.34 -2.82
C HIS A 134 17.74 31.36 -3.18
N LYS A 135 18.19 30.45 -4.06
CA LYS A 135 19.56 30.48 -4.61
C LYS A 135 19.77 31.71 -5.49
N ASP A 136 18.79 32.03 -6.33
CA ASP A 136 18.84 33.18 -7.24
C ASP A 136 18.68 34.51 -6.50
N ALA A 137 17.81 34.60 -5.49
CA ALA A 137 17.69 35.78 -4.63
C ALA A 137 18.98 36.05 -3.85
N ARG A 138 19.74 35.00 -3.49
CA ARG A 138 21.08 35.12 -2.90
C ARG A 138 22.12 35.60 -3.91
N LEU A 139 21.90 35.43 -5.21
CA LEU A 139 22.74 35.95 -6.29
C LEU A 139 22.36 37.39 -6.71
N ILE A 140 21.07 37.75 -6.65
CA ILE A 140 20.57 39.08 -7.07
C ILE A 140 20.63 40.10 -5.94
N LEU A 141 20.36 39.71 -4.69
CA LEU A 141 20.62 40.56 -3.53
C LEU A 141 22.10 40.41 -3.15
N GLY A 142 22.97 41.07 -3.91
CA GLY A 142 24.40 41.24 -3.63
C GLY A 142 24.64 42.01 -2.33
N LYS A 143 24.19 41.47 -1.20
CA LYS A 143 24.61 41.88 0.13
C LYS A 143 25.61 40.83 0.61
N PRO A 144 26.92 41.17 0.66
CA PRO A 144 27.91 40.24 1.18
C PRO A 144 27.52 39.81 2.61
N PRO A 145 27.86 38.58 3.03
CA PRO A 145 27.71 38.18 4.42
C PRO A 145 28.44 39.22 5.26
N LEU A 146 27.73 39.84 6.20
CA LEU A 146 28.38 40.64 7.23
C LEU A 146 29.40 39.72 7.92
N PRO A 147 30.66 40.16 8.10
CA PRO A 147 31.64 39.39 8.83
C PRO A 147 31.23 39.39 10.31
N GLY A 148 31.21 38.20 10.93
CA GLY A 148 31.13 38.09 12.39
C GLY A 148 29.92 37.36 12.95
N ILE A 149 29.59 36.19 12.42
CA ILE A 149 29.08 35.11 13.27
C ILE A 149 30.05 33.95 13.11
N ASP A 150 31.17 34.04 13.82
CA ASP A 150 31.87 32.85 14.27
C ASP A 150 30.86 32.03 15.05
N VAL A 151 30.49 30.88 14.49
CA VAL A 151 29.75 29.89 15.25
C VAL A 151 30.81 29.22 16.11
N ASP A 152 31.08 29.81 17.27
CA ASP A 152 31.89 29.20 18.33
C ASP A 152 31.24 27.88 18.69
N MET A 153 31.82 26.83 18.12
CA MET A 153 31.44 25.45 18.30
C MET A 153 32.26 24.93 19.47
N ASP A 154 31.96 25.41 20.68
CA ASP A 154 32.65 24.99 21.89
C ASP A 154 31.71 24.73 23.07
N SER A 155 31.87 23.53 23.63
CA SER A 155 31.58 23.12 25.01
C SER A 155 30.12 22.95 25.48
N ALA A 156 29.69 21.67 25.54
CA ALA A 156 29.16 21.05 26.76
C ALA A 156 29.04 19.51 26.60
N ALA A 157 30.18 18.82 26.56
CA ALA A 157 30.24 17.41 26.95
C ALA A 157 30.07 17.34 28.48
N SER A 158 28.82 17.44 28.95
CA SER A 158 28.51 17.39 30.38
C SER A 158 28.15 15.95 30.76
N THR A 159 29.12 15.24 31.34
CA THR A 159 28.91 14.03 32.13
C THR A 159 28.03 14.33 33.34
N PRO A 160 27.01 13.52 33.66
CA PRO A 160 26.53 13.43 35.02
C PRO A 160 27.19 12.23 35.71
N ALA A 161 28.01 12.54 36.70
CA ALA A 161 28.27 11.65 37.82
C ALA A 161 27.10 11.78 38.79
N SER A 162 26.36 10.70 39.03
CA SER A 162 26.19 10.07 40.34
C SER A 162 25.14 8.97 40.27
#